data_AF-A0A0N0AGS2-F1
#
_entry.id   AF-A0A0N0AGS2-F1
#
_cell.length_a   1.000
_cell.length_b   1.000
_cell.length_c   1.000
_cell.angle_alpha   90.00
_cell.angle_beta   90.00
_cell.angle_gamma   90.00
#
_symmetry.space_group_name_H-M   'P 1'
#
loop_
_entity.id
_entity.type
_entity.pdbx_description
1 polymer ?
#
loop_
_entity_poly.entity_id
_entity_poly.type
_entity_poly.pdbx_seq_one_letter_code
_entity_poly.pdbx_strand_id
1 'polypeptide(L)'
;MTTPMPAPMPTPPYAAPPGGAWLRSPAALGRATAVLLGLVIATDLFACYADFLEMDVTGDLAAGVTGADVIDRVDRADSLYGAAGIAQGVALVATAVVYLCWLWRIRVNAEVFDASRHSMKRGWTIGAWFCPVVNLWFPRRIVADSWDASAPWGSRSGHSPVNAWWTVWLAGLLVGRFADTSSRHAETADELKEAAKAMLLSDGLDIAAAALAVVVVVQLTRMQERKVLSGELPAPALG
;
A
#
# COMPACT_ATOMS: atom_id res chain seq x y z
N MET A 1 31.13 20.32 -47.63
CA MET A 1 30.85 19.83 -46.26
C MET A 1 29.45 19.25 -46.26
N THR A 2 29.33 17.93 -46.27
CA THR A 2 28.05 17.21 -46.15
C THR A 2 27.72 17.08 -44.67
N THR A 3 26.69 17.79 -44.20
CA THR A 3 26.11 17.58 -42.86
C THR A 3 25.65 16.13 -42.73
N PRO A 4 26.09 15.38 -41.71
CA PRO A 4 25.60 14.03 -41.50
C PRO A 4 24.10 14.11 -41.16
N MET A 5 23.29 13.34 -41.87
CA MET A 5 21.88 13.20 -41.51
C MET A 5 21.79 12.61 -40.09
N PRO A 6 20.95 13.17 -39.21
CA PRO A 6 20.65 12.52 -37.95
C PRO A 6 20.06 11.14 -38.25
N ALA A 7 20.61 10.12 -37.59
CA ALA A 7 20.09 8.76 -37.71
C ALA A 7 18.58 8.78 -37.39
N PRO A 8 17.74 8.07 -38.17
CA PRO A 8 16.32 7.99 -37.87
C PRO A 8 16.15 7.43 -36.46
N MET A 9 15.49 8.21 -35.60
CA MET A 9 15.09 7.75 -34.27
C MET A 9 14.29 6.45 -34.44
N PRO A 10 14.60 5.39 -33.67
CA PRO A 10 13.79 4.18 -33.68
C PRO A 10 12.33 4.55 -33.46
N THR A 11 11.46 4.23 -34.42
CA THR A 11 10.03 4.44 -34.27
C THR A 11 9.53 3.66 -33.05
N PRO A 12 8.87 4.30 -32.08
CA PRO A 12 8.26 3.61 -30.95
C PRO A 12 7.31 2.52 -31.48
N PRO A 13 7.41 1.26 -31.02
CA PRO A 13 6.71 0.13 -31.64
C PRO A 13 5.19 0.07 -31.37
N TYR A 14 4.58 1.09 -30.74
CA TYR A 14 3.23 0.96 -30.20
C TYR A 14 2.15 1.66 -31.02
N ALA A 15 1.08 0.90 -31.26
CA ALA A 15 -0.22 1.40 -31.70
C ALA A 15 -0.79 2.42 -30.70
N ALA A 16 -1.64 3.33 -31.18
CA ALA A 16 -2.30 4.33 -30.33
C ALA A 16 -2.95 3.70 -29.09
N PRO A 17 -2.90 4.36 -27.90
CA PRO A 17 -3.43 3.79 -26.66
C PRO A 17 -4.90 3.40 -26.83
N PRO A 18 -5.31 2.16 -26.46
CA PRO A 18 -6.70 1.78 -26.57
C PRO A 18 -7.59 2.65 -25.66
N GLY A 19 -8.67 3.24 -26.20
CA GLY A 19 -9.74 3.85 -25.40
C GLY A 19 -9.40 5.14 -24.63
N GLY A 20 -8.76 6.13 -25.26
CA GLY A 20 -8.67 7.50 -24.73
C GLY A 20 -7.81 7.67 -23.46
N ALA A 21 -6.79 6.83 -23.27
CA ALA A 21 -5.81 7.05 -22.20
C ALA A 21 -4.98 8.30 -22.49
N TRP A 22 -5.06 9.29 -21.62
CA TRP A 22 -4.27 10.52 -21.70
C TRP A 22 -3.33 10.63 -20.51
N LEU A 23 -2.10 11.06 -20.80
CA LEU A 23 -1.10 11.29 -19.76
C LEU A 23 -1.53 12.45 -18.89
N ARG A 24 -1.41 12.24 -17.59
CA ARG A 24 -1.67 13.29 -16.63
C ARG A 24 -0.79 13.07 -15.40
N SER A 25 -0.31 14.14 -14.76
CA SER A 25 0.66 14.00 -13.66
C SER A 25 0.13 13.15 -12.50
N PRO A 26 0.87 12.12 -12.03
CA PRO A 26 0.54 11.34 -10.83
C PRO A 26 1.09 11.94 -9.53
N ALA A 27 1.91 13.01 -9.61
CA ALA A 27 2.74 13.50 -8.51
C ALA A 27 1.97 13.88 -7.24
N ALA A 28 0.89 14.66 -7.41
CA ALA A 28 0.08 15.13 -6.29
C ALA A 28 -0.59 13.96 -5.54
N LEU A 29 -1.17 13.02 -6.29
CA LEU A 29 -1.78 11.82 -5.72
C LEU A 29 -0.72 10.92 -5.07
N GLY A 30 0.44 10.73 -5.71
CA GLY A 30 1.53 9.92 -5.14
C GLY A 30 2.07 10.49 -3.82
N ARG A 31 2.22 11.81 -3.72
CA ARG A 31 2.59 12.48 -2.46
C ARG A 31 1.50 12.35 -1.40
N ALA A 32 0.24 12.57 -1.78
CA ALA A 32 -0.88 12.42 -0.85
C ALA A 32 -0.98 10.98 -0.31
N THR A 33 -0.86 9.98 -1.19
CA THR A 33 -0.80 8.57 -0.80
C THR A 33 0.37 8.28 0.13
N ALA A 34 1.57 8.81 -0.14
CA ALA A 34 2.73 8.61 0.74
C ALA A 34 2.54 9.23 2.13
N VAL A 35 1.94 10.44 2.20
CA VAL A 35 1.61 11.09 3.48
C VAL A 35 0.56 10.29 4.25
N LEU A 36 -0.49 9.82 3.58
CA LEU A 36 -1.55 9.02 4.19
C LEU A 36 -1.04 7.65 4.68
N LEU A 37 -0.15 7.00 3.93
CA LEU A 37 0.54 5.79 4.42
C LEU A 37 1.44 6.09 5.62
N GLY A 38 2.08 7.27 5.67
CA GLY A 38 2.80 7.73 6.85
C GLY A 38 1.88 7.95 8.06
N LEU A 39 0.66 8.44 7.83
CA LEU A 39 -0.37 8.55 8.88
C LEU A 39 -0.82 7.17 9.36
N VAL A 40 -1.01 6.20 8.47
CA VAL A 40 -1.32 4.80 8.83
C VAL A 40 -0.22 4.24 9.73
N ILE A 41 1.05 4.39 9.37
CA ILE A 41 2.17 3.97 10.22
C ILE A 41 2.10 4.65 11.60
N ALA A 42 1.79 5.94 11.66
CA ALA A 42 1.67 6.66 12.93
C ALA A 42 0.50 6.15 13.79
N THR A 43 -0.64 5.81 13.17
CA THR A 43 -1.79 5.24 13.89
C THR A 43 -1.51 3.81 14.37
N ASP A 44 -0.78 3.00 13.59
CA ASP A 44 -0.40 1.64 13.98
C ASP A 44 0.60 1.66 15.14
N LEU A 45 1.57 2.58 15.12
CA LEU A 45 2.47 2.80 16.26
C LEU A 45 1.72 3.24 17.52
N PHE A 46 0.67 4.05 17.36
CA PHE A 46 -0.18 4.46 18.48
C PHE A 46 -1.03 3.30 19.02
N ALA A 47 -1.53 2.42 18.14
CA ALA A 47 -2.23 1.20 18.52
C ALA A 47 -1.31 0.25 19.30
N CYS A 48 -0.10 -0.02 18.81
CA CYS A 48 0.91 -0.79 19.56
C CYS A 48 1.13 -0.22 20.97
N TYR A 49 1.20 1.10 21.11
CA TYR A 49 1.35 1.75 22.41
C TYR A 49 0.12 1.54 23.32
N ALA A 50 -1.09 1.62 22.77
CA ALA A 50 -2.32 1.32 23.51
C ALA A 50 -2.37 -0.15 23.96
N ASP A 51 -2.01 -1.08 23.09
CA ASP A 51 -1.93 -2.53 23.38
C ASP A 51 -0.95 -2.82 24.53
N PHE A 52 0.23 -2.16 24.53
CA PHE A 52 1.18 -2.31 25.62
C PHE A 52 0.62 -1.83 26.96
N LEU A 53 -0.15 -0.74 26.96
CA LEU A 53 -0.78 -0.23 28.18
C LEU A 53 -1.87 -1.19 28.69
N GLU A 54 -2.68 -1.73 27.80
CA GLU A 54 -3.70 -2.72 28.14
C GLU A 54 -3.08 -4.01 28.71
N MET A 55 -1.98 -4.49 28.12
CA MET A 55 -1.23 -5.64 28.63
C MET A 55 -0.66 -5.40 30.04
N ASP A 56 -0.14 -4.20 30.31
CA ASP A 56 0.41 -3.82 31.62
C ASP A 56 -0.68 -3.81 32.70
N VAL A 57 -1.81 -3.18 32.40
CA VAL A 57 -2.97 -3.10 33.32
C VAL A 57 -3.59 -4.48 33.55
N THR A 58 -3.67 -5.31 32.52
CA THR A 58 -4.15 -6.70 32.64
C THR A 58 -3.21 -7.54 33.50
N GLY A 59 -1.89 -7.30 33.40
CA GLY A 59 -0.88 -7.92 34.26
C GLY A 59 -1.06 -7.56 35.74
N ASP A 60 -1.30 -6.28 36.04
CA ASP A 60 -1.60 -5.80 37.39
C ASP A 60 -2.85 -6.46 37.98
N LEU A 61 -3.93 -6.56 37.19
CA LEU A 61 -5.16 -7.24 37.60
C LEU A 61 -4.91 -8.72 37.88
N ALA A 62 -4.14 -9.40 37.03
CA ALA A 62 -3.77 -10.81 37.22
C ALA A 62 -2.90 -11.02 38.47
N ALA A 63 -2.08 -10.04 38.85
CA ALA A 63 -1.32 -10.03 40.10
C ALA A 63 -2.18 -9.70 41.35
N GLY A 64 -3.48 -9.46 41.17
CA GLY A 64 -4.41 -9.16 42.25
C GLY A 64 -4.35 -7.71 42.74
N VAL A 65 -3.74 -6.80 41.98
CA VAL A 65 -3.73 -5.37 42.30
C VAL A 65 -5.17 -4.85 42.14
N THR A 66 -5.70 -4.28 43.21
CA THR A 66 -7.08 -3.75 43.26
C THR A 66 -7.07 -2.34 43.82
N GLY A 67 -8.04 -1.52 43.41
CA GLY A 67 -8.18 -0.14 43.89
C GLY A 67 -8.62 0.82 42.78
N ALA A 68 -8.98 2.04 43.17
CA ALA A 68 -9.44 3.08 42.24
C ALA A 68 -8.38 3.41 41.17
N ASP A 69 -7.08 3.38 41.54
CA ASP A 69 -5.99 3.67 40.61
C ASP A 69 -5.87 2.64 39.49
N VAL A 70 -6.22 1.37 39.74
CA VAL A 70 -6.20 0.32 38.69
C VAL A 70 -7.39 0.50 37.76
N ILE A 71 -8.57 0.80 38.30
CA ILE A 71 -9.79 1.04 37.53
C ILE A 71 -9.60 2.22 36.57
N ASP A 72 -9.02 3.35 37.04
CA ASP A 72 -8.73 4.51 36.19
C ASP A 72 -7.74 4.16 35.06
N ARG A 73 -6.75 3.30 35.33
CA ARG A 73 -5.83 2.81 34.29
C ARG A 73 -6.52 1.91 33.26
N VAL A 74 -7.44 1.04 33.66
CA VAL A 74 -8.27 0.21 32.75
C VAL A 74 -9.10 1.11 31.85
N ASP A 75 -9.88 2.03 32.43
CA ASP A 75 -10.75 2.93 31.66
C ASP A 75 -9.95 3.78 30.67
N ARG A 76 -8.75 4.21 31.08
CA ARG A 76 -7.83 4.93 30.19
C ARG A 76 -7.27 4.05 29.07
N ALA A 77 -6.89 2.81 29.36
CA ALA A 77 -6.42 1.88 28.34
C ALA A 77 -7.51 1.58 27.30
N ASP A 78 -8.72 1.24 27.76
CA ASP A 78 -9.88 0.97 26.90
C ASP A 78 -10.24 2.16 26.00
N SER A 79 -10.25 3.37 26.57
CA SER A 79 -10.54 4.59 25.79
C SER A 79 -9.47 4.90 24.74
N LEU A 80 -8.19 4.65 25.05
CA LEU A 80 -7.09 4.82 24.10
C LEU A 80 -7.14 3.77 22.99
N TYR A 81 -7.41 2.50 23.33
CA TYR A 81 -7.57 1.41 22.38
C TYR A 81 -8.74 1.68 21.40
N GLY A 82 -9.90 2.08 21.93
CA GLY A 82 -11.05 2.46 21.11
C GLY A 82 -10.77 3.66 20.19
N ALA A 83 -10.06 4.68 20.70
CA ALA A 83 -9.65 5.83 19.90
C ALA A 83 -8.63 5.44 18.81
N ALA A 84 -7.69 4.54 19.11
CA ALA A 84 -6.71 4.02 18.15
C ALA A 84 -7.41 3.29 17.00
N GLY A 85 -8.35 2.39 17.29
CA GLY A 85 -9.10 1.66 16.27
C GLY A 85 -9.91 2.58 15.34
N ILE A 86 -10.55 3.61 15.89
CA ILE A 86 -11.26 4.62 15.08
C ILE A 86 -10.27 5.39 14.18
N ALA A 87 -9.14 5.83 14.74
CA ALA A 87 -8.13 6.56 14.00
C ALA A 87 -7.53 5.73 12.85
N GLN A 88 -7.17 4.46 13.12
CA GLN A 88 -6.70 3.51 12.12
C GLN A 88 -7.74 3.30 11.02
N GLY A 89 -9.01 3.07 11.38
CA GLY A 89 -10.10 2.87 10.41
C GLY A 89 -10.28 4.07 9.47
N VAL A 90 -10.27 5.29 10.02
CA VAL A 90 -10.37 6.53 9.22
C VAL A 90 -9.15 6.71 8.33
N ALA A 91 -7.94 6.52 8.87
CA ALA A 91 -6.69 6.64 8.12
C ALA A 91 -6.63 5.62 6.97
N LEU A 92 -7.04 4.37 7.21
CA LEU A 92 -7.08 3.31 6.22
C LEU A 92 -8.06 3.62 5.09
N VAL A 93 -9.29 4.06 5.40
CA VAL A 93 -10.29 4.42 4.38
C VAL A 93 -9.81 5.60 3.52
N ALA A 94 -9.29 6.66 4.16
CA ALA A 94 -8.73 7.80 3.44
C ALA A 94 -7.55 7.37 2.53
N THR A 95 -6.66 6.54 3.06
CA THR A 95 -5.52 5.98 2.31
C THR A 95 -6.00 5.15 1.13
N ALA A 96 -6.96 4.26 1.32
CA ALA A 96 -7.48 3.39 0.28
C ALA A 96 -8.06 4.20 -0.89
N VAL A 97 -8.89 5.22 -0.60
CA VAL A 97 -9.49 6.07 -1.64
C VAL A 97 -8.41 6.79 -2.46
N VAL A 98 -7.45 7.43 -1.78
CA VAL A 98 -6.41 8.21 -2.47
C VAL A 98 -5.42 7.28 -3.20
N TYR A 99 -5.05 6.15 -2.59
CA TYR A 99 -4.21 5.11 -3.20
C TYR A 99 -4.85 4.54 -4.47
N LEU A 100 -6.15 4.25 -4.46
CA LEU A 100 -6.85 3.74 -5.64
C LEU A 100 -6.94 4.80 -6.75
N CYS A 101 -7.20 6.06 -6.40
CA CYS A 101 -7.13 7.17 -7.36
C CYS A 101 -5.73 7.31 -7.98
N TRP A 102 -4.68 7.22 -7.16
CA TRP A 102 -3.30 7.21 -7.60
C TRP A 102 -3.00 6.01 -8.50
N LEU A 103 -3.39 4.81 -8.10
CA LEU A 103 -3.12 3.57 -8.83
C LEU A 103 -3.84 3.55 -10.18
N TRP A 104 -5.10 3.99 -10.22
CA TRP A 104 -5.84 4.17 -11.47
C TRP A 104 -5.09 5.10 -12.43
N ARG A 105 -4.61 6.22 -11.90
CA ARG A 105 -3.84 7.20 -12.67
C ARG A 105 -2.53 6.62 -13.20
N ILE A 106 -1.75 5.95 -12.34
CA ILE A 106 -0.53 5.25 -12.71
C ILE A 106 -0.81 4.24 -13.83
N ARG A 107 -1.86 3.45 -13.67
CA ARG A 107 -2.23 2.38 -14.60
C ARG A 107 -2.67 2.93 -15.96
N VAL A 108 -3.40 4.04 -16.00
CA VAL A 108 -3.77 4.73 -17.25
C VAL A 108 -2.55 5.34 -17.94
N ASN A 109 -1.67 6.01 -17.20
CA ASN A 109 -0.43 6.55 -17.77
C ASN A 109 0.48 5.44 -18.33
N ALA A 110 0.59 4.34 -17.59
CA ALA A 110 1.39 3.18 -17.99
C ALA A 110 0.90 2.55 -19.30
N GLU A 111 -0.40 2.63 -19.58
CA GLU A 111 -0.96 2.18 -20.86
C GLU A 111 -0.55 3.05 -22.05
N VAL A 112 -0.30 4.35 -21.82
CA VAL A 112 0.24 5.24 -22.86
C VAL A 112 1.71 4.91 -23.14
N PHE A 113 2.47 4.49 -22.11
CA PHE A 113 3.87 4.13 -22.28
C PHE A 113 4.04 2.80 -23.01
N ASP A 114 3.28 1.79 -22.60
CA ASP A 114 3.29 0.45 -23.22
C ASP A 114 1.99 -0.28 -22.87
N ALA A 115 1.05 -0.30 -23.81
CA ALA A 115 -0.23 -0.98 -23.65
C ALA A 115 -0.09 -2.52 -23.59
N SER A 116 0.94 -3.09 -24.21
CA SER A 116 1.10 -4.56 -24.32
C SER A 116 1.53 -5.22 -23.02
N ARG A 117 2.10 -4.44 -22.10
CA ARG A 117 2.52 -4.91 -20.76
C ARG A 117 1.34 -5.24 -19.85
N HIS A 118 0.16 -4.73 -20.16
CA HIS A 118 -1.00 -4.88 -19.29
C HIS A 118 -1.77 -6.14 -19.63
N SER A 119 -1.80 -7.06 -18.66
CA SER A 119 -2.48 -8.33 -18.81
C SER A 119 -3.96 -8.29 -18.39
N MET A 120 -4.41 -7.21 -17.76
CA MET A 120 -5.80 -7.01 -17.31
C MET A 120 -6.43 -5.72 -17.83
N LYS A 121 -7.76 -5.76 -17.96
CA LYS A 121 -8.61 -4.59 -18.23
C LYS A 121 -8.52 -3.57 -17.09
N ARG A 122 -8.60 -2.27 -17.42
CA ARG A 122 -8.51 -1.14 -16.47
C ARG A 122 -9.41 -1.29 -15.23
N GLY A 123 -10.64 -1.78 -15.39
CA GLY A 123 -11.61 -1.89 -14.28
C GLY A 123 -11.12 -2.73 -13.10
N TRP A 124 -10.24 -3.70 -13.34
CA TRP A 124 -9.64 -4.52 -12.28
C TRP A 124 -8.72 -3.73 -11.34
N THR A 125 -8.24 -2.55 -11.75
CA THR A 125 -7.43 -1.66 -10.88
C THR A 125 -8.15 -1.28 -9.60
N ILE A 126 -9.48 -1.17 -9.66
CA ILE A 126 -10.33 -0.90 -8.50
C ILE A 126 -11.00 -2.20 -8.04
N GLY A 127 -11.64 -2.93 -8.97
CA GLY A 127 -12.44 -4.11 -8.64
C GLY A 127 -11.67 -5.25 -7.96
N ALA A 128 -10.36 -5.36 -8.20
CA ALA A 128 -9.54 -6.40 -7.55
C ALA A 128 -9.48 -6.26 -6.03
N TRP A 129 -9.54 -5.03 -5.51
CA TRP A 129 -9.44 -4.76 -4.07
C TRP A 129 -10.71 -5.14 -3.29
N PHE A 130 -11.84 -5.21 -3.98
CA PHE A 130 -13.15 -5.52 -3.36
C PHE A 130 -13.57 -6.99 -3.57
N CYS A 131 -12.83 -7.75 -4.36
CA CYS A 131 -13.11 -9.16 -4.61
C CYS A 131 -12.14 -10.02 -3.78
N PRO A 132 -12.58 -10.68 -2.69
CA PRO A 132 -11.68 -11.28 -1.71
C PRO A 132 -10.67 -12.26 -2.28
N VAL A 133 -11.10 -13.12 -3.21
CA VAL A 133 -10.25 -14.13 -3.84
C VAL A 133 -9.25 -13.47 -4.79
N VAL A 134 -9.72 -12.56 -5.64
CA VAL A 134 -8.91 -11.88 -6.65
C VAL A 134 -7.90 -10.91 -6.02
N ASN A 135 -8.25 -10.33 -4.87
CA ASN A 135 -7.42 -9.41 -4.11
C ASN A 135 -6.07 -10.01 -3.70
N LEU A 136 -5.93 -11.34 -3.69
CA LEU A 136 -4.69 -12.02 -3.28
C LEU A 136 -3.57 -11.94 -4.33
N TRP A 137 -3.88 -11.67 -5.61
CA TRP A 137 -2.86 -11.65 -6.66
C TRP A 137 -3.04 -10.60 -7.75
N PHE A 138 -4.25 -10.08 -8.01
CA PHE A 138 -4.45 -9.07 -9.06
C PHE A 138 -3.79 -7.73 -8.74
N PRO A 139 -3.91 -7.16 -7.53
CA PRO A 139 -3.35 -5.84 -7.30
C PRO A 139 -1.82 -5.82 -7.45
N ARG A 140 -1.12 -6.86 -6.96
CA ARG A 140 0.30 -7.07 -7.24
C ARG A 140 0.61 -7.04 -8.73
N ARG A 141 -0.13 -7.81 -9.52
CA ARG A 141 0.10 -7.93 -10.96
C ARG A 141 -0.16 -6.62 -11.69
N ILE A 142 -1.19 -5.87 -11.30
CA ILE A 142 -1.48 -4.54 -11.85
C ILE A 142 -0.35 -3.54 -11.56
N VAL A 143 0.21 -3.58 -10.35
CA VAL A 143 1.36 -2.75 -9.98
C VAL A 143 2.61 -3.19 -10.75
N ALA A 144 2.86 -4.49 -10.89
CA ALA A 144 4.00 -5.03 -11.65
C ALA A 144 3.92 -4.71 -13.15
N ASP A 145 2.77 -4.91 -13.79
CA ASP A 145 2.54 -4.54 -15.19
C ASP A 145 2.76 -3.03 -15.41
N SER A 146 2.28 -2.20 -14.46
CA SER A 146 2.51 -0.74 -14.48
C SER A 146 3.97 -0.37 -14.26
N TRP A 147 4.68 -1.14 -13.42
CA TRP A 147 6.11 -0.98 -13.16
C TRP A 147 6.94 -1.26 -14.41
N ASP A 148 6.64 -2.35 -15.12
CA ASP A 148 7.33 -2.73 -16.35
C ASP A 148 7.07 -1.73 -17.48
N ALA A 149 5.83 -1.29 -17.65
CA ALA A 149 5.50 -0.25 -18.62
C ALA A 149 6.17 1.10 -18.31
N SER A 150 6.40 1.39 -17.02
CA SER A 150 7.05 2.64 -16.57
C SER A 150 8.58 2.56 -16.54
N ALA A 151 9.16 1.38 -16.73
CA ALA A 151 10.60 1.18 -16.76
C ALA A 151 11.26 1.89 -17.96
N PRO A 152 12.53 2.33 -17.83
CA PRO A 152 13.32 2.76 -18.98
C PRO A 152 13.45 1.64 -20.01
N TRP A 153 13.44 2.00 -21.29
CA TRP A 153 13.56 1.04 -22.39
C TRP A 153 14.87 0.25 -22.30
N GLY A 154 14.81 -1.06 -22.52
CA GLY A 154 15.99 -1.94 -22.47
C GLY A 154 16.51 -2.29 -21.07
N SER A 155 15.91 -1.75 -20.00
CA SER A 155 16.24 -2.13 -18.63
C SER A 155 15.44 -3.36 -18.19
N ARG A 156 16.10 -4.31 -17.51
CA ARG A 156 15.40 -5.34 -16.72
C ARG A 156 14.93 -4.70 -15.42
N SER A 157 13.66 -4.34 -15.34
CA SER A 157 13.06 -3.92 -14.08
C SER A 157 12.91 -5.12 -13.15
N GLY A 158 13.63 -5.10 -12.02
CA GLY A 158 13.36 -6.02 -10.92
C GLY A 158 12.09 -5.59 -10.18
N HIS A 159 11.21 -6.55 -9.85
CA HIS A 159 10.00 -6.30 -9.05
C HIS A 159 10.24 -6.40 -7.53
N SER A 160 11.49 -6.33 -7.07
CA SER A 160 11.81 -6.56 -5.65
C SER A 160 10.98 -5.69 -4.69
N PRO A 161 10.80 -4.38 -4.91
CA PRO A 161 9.96 -3.55 -4.03
C PRO A 161 8.49 -3.99 -4.02
N VAL A 162 7.93 -4.27 -5.20
CA VAL A 162 6.54 -4.73 -5.35
C VAL A 162 6.34 -6.10 -4.69
N ASN A 163 7.33 -6.99 -4.82
CA ASN A 163 7.29 -8.32 -4.27
C ASN A 163 7.39 -8.31 -2.75
N ALA A 164 8.34 -7.54 -2.20
CA ALA A 164 8.51 -7.38 -0.78
C ALA A 164 7.25 -6.79 -0.15
N TRP A 165 6.75 -5.68 -0.70
CA TRP A 165 5.51 -5.04 -0.25
C TRP A 165 4.35 -6.03 -0.21
N TRP A 166 4.11 -6.73 -1.32
CA TRP A 166 2.97 -7.63 -1.44
C TRP A 166 3.05 -8.83 -0.51
N THR A 167 4.25 -9.41 -0.36
CA THR A 167 4.47 -10.55 0.54
C THR A 167 4.26 -10.16 1.99
N VAL A 168 4.79 -9.01 2.42
CA VAL A 168 4.61 -8.52 3.78
C VAL A 168 3.15 -8.17 4.05
N TRP A 169 2.47 -7.52 3.09
CA TRP A 169 1.05 -7.20 3.21
C TRP A 169 0.17 -8.46 3.32
N LEU A 170 0.43 -9.50 2.51
CA LEU A 170 -0.29 -10.78 2.64
C LEU A 170 -0.02 -11.46 3.99
N ALA A 171 1.22 -11.40 4.49
CA ALA A 171 1.54 -11.93 5.80
C ALA A 171 0.77 -11.17 6.91
N GLY A 172 0.77 -9.83 6.87
CA GLY A 172 0.00 -8.99 7.79
C GLY A 172 -1.48 -9.32 7.75
N LEU A 173 -2.08 -9.42 6.55
CA LEU A 173 -3.49 -9.79 6.39
C LEU A 173 -3.82 -11.15 7.06
N LEU A 174 -2.97 -12.16 6.91
CA LEU A 174 -3.19 -13.48 7.51
C LEU A 174 -2.99 -13.45 9.03
N VAL A 175 -1.93 -12.80 9.52
CA VAL A 175 -1.62 -12.69 10.94
C VAL A 175 -2.68 -11.88 11.66
N GLY A 176 -3.08 -10.71 11.13
CA GLY A 176 -4.12 -9.88 11.70
C GLY A 176 -5.47 -10.60 11.76
N ARG A 177 -5.84 -11.34 10.69
CA ARG A 177 -7.08 -12.16 10.71
C ARG A 177 -7.03 -13.24 11.80
N PHE A 178 -5.86 -13.86 11.99
CA PHE A 178 -5.65 -14.85 13.04
C PHE A 178 -5.69 -14.21 14.43
N ALA A 179 -5.01 -13.08 14.63
CA ALA A 179 -4.96 -12.32 15.87
C ALA A 179 -6.37 -11.87 16.31
N ASP A 180 -7.14 -11.26 15.40
CA ASP A 180 -8.54 -10.87 15.62
C ASP A 180 -9.41 -12.06 16.03
N THR A 181 -9.26 -13.18 15.33
CA THR A 181 -10.04 -14.38 15.62
C THR A 181 -9.65 -14.96 16.97
N SER A 182 -8.36 -15.02 17.28
CA SER A 182 -7.83 -15.52 18.54
C SER A 182 -8.27 -14.66 19.72
N SER A 183 -8.17 -13.33 19.58
CA SER A 183 -8.59 -12.37 20.61
C SER A 183 -10.07 -12.53 20.95
N ARG A 184 -10.95 -12.68 19.95
CA ARG A 184 -12.40 -12.84 20.15
C ARG A 184 -12.81 -14.15 20.82
N HIS A 185 -11.98 -15.19 20.75
CA HIS A 185 -12.25 -16.51 21.34
C HIS A 185 -11.39 -16.81 22.57
N ALA A 186 -10.57 -15.85 23.02
CA ALA A 186 -9.73 -16.04 24.20
C ALA A 186 -10.61 -16.03 25.46
N GLU A 187 -10.58 -17.12 26.22
CA GLU A 187 -11.31 -17.25 27.49
C GLU A 187 -10.34 -17.31 28.69
N THR A 188 -9.05 -17.53 28.41
CA THR A 188 -7.99 -17.65 29.43
C THR A 188 -6.93 -16.56 29.28
N ALA A 189 -6.21 -16.27 30.38
CA ALA A 189 -5.12 -15.30 30.39
C ALA A 189 -3.96 -15.68 29.44
N ASP A 190 -3.68 -16.98 29.29
CA ASP A 190 -2.64 -17.46 28.36
C ASP A 190 -3.06 -17.26 26.90
N GLU A 191 -4.33 -17.53 26.56
CA GLU A 191 -4.87 -17.26 25.21
C GLU A 191 -4.88 -15.76 24.89
N LEU A 192 -5.22 -14.92 25.87
CA LEU A 192 -5.18 -13.46 25.72
C LEU A 192 -3.76 -12.97 25.45
N LYS A 193 -2.77 -13.53 26.15
CA LYS A 193 -1.35 -13.22 25.95
C LYS A 193 -0.84 -13.66 24.57
N GLU A 194 -1.24 -14.83 24.08
CA GLU A 194 -0.90 -15.28 22.73
C GLU A 194 -1.59 -14.42 21.66
N ALA A 195 -2.85 -14.02 21.87
CA ALA A 195 -3.55 -13.10 20.98
C ALA A 195 -2.86 -11.73 20.91
N ALA A 196 -2.43 -11.18 22.05
CA ALA A 196 -1.71 -9.91 22.12
C ALA A 196 -0.37 -9.96 21.37
N LYS A 197 0.40 -11.06 21.50
CA LYS A 197 1.64 -11.24 20.72
C LYS A 197 1.35 -11.32 19.22
N ALA A 198 0.27 -11.99 18.81
CA ALA A 198 -0.13 -12.08 17.42
C ALA A 198 -0.57 -10.70 16.88
N MET A 199 -1.23 -9.88 17.70
CA MET A 199 -1.62 -8.51 17.36
C MET A 199 -0.38 -7.63 17.13
N LEU A 200 0.57 -7.63 18.08
CA LEU A 200 1.84 -6.90 17.93
C LEU A 200 2.63 -7.32 16.68
N LEU A 201 2.62 -8.62 16.34
CA LEU A 201 3.22 -9.10 15.10
C LEU A 201 2.46 -8.58 13.87
N SER A 202 1.13 -8.54 13.91
CA SER A 202 0.30 -7.98 12.84
C SER A 202 0.63 -6.51 12.61
N ASP A 203 0.62 -5.69 13.66
CA ASP A 203 0.92 -4.26 13.58
C ASP A 203 2.32 -4.02 13.01
N GLY A 204 3.31 -4.81 13.43
CA GLY A 204 4.66 -4.74 12.88
C GLY A 204 4.72 -5.06 11.38
N LEU A 205 3.94 -6.04 10.92
CA LEU A 205 3.81 -6.39 9.51
C LEU A 205 3.08 -5.29 8.72
N ASP A 206 2.04 -4.69 9.30
CA ASP A 206 1.28 -3.61 8.66
C ASP A 206 2.12 -2.33 8.51
N ILE A 207 2.88 -1.96 9.54
CA ILE A 207 3.88 -0.87 9.47
C ILE A 207 4.90 -1.14 8.37
N ALA A 208 5.45 -2.36 8.32
CA ALA A 208 6.43 -2.74 7.30
C ALA A 208 5.81 -2.73 5.89
N ALA A 209 4.57 -3.23 5.73
CA ALA A 209 3.83 -3.19 4.49
C ALA A 209 3.57 -1.75 4.03
N ALA A 210 3.14 -0.87 4.94
CA ALA A 210 2.90 0.54 4.64
C ALA A 210 4.19 1.26 4.22
N ALA A 211 5.31 1.00 4.89
CA ALA A 211 6.61 1.56 4.52
C ALA A 211 7.05 1.09 3.12
N LEU A 212 6.90 -0.20 2.82
CA LEU A 212 7.19 -0.75 1.49
C LEU A 212 6.24 -0.21 0.42
N ALA A 213 4.97 0.01 0.77
CA ALA A 213 4.00 0.66 -0.11
C ALA A 213 4.42 2.10 -0.44
N VAL A 214 4.91 2.88 0.53
CA VAL A 214 5.48 4.22 0.29
C VAL A 214 6.63 4.14 -0.71
N VAL A 215 7.54 3.17 -0.55
CA VAL A 215 8.65 2.95 -1.49
C VAL A 215 8.13 2.67 -2.90
N VAL A 216 7.15 1.76 -3.05
CA VAL A 216 6.53 1.45 -4.34
C VAL A 216 5.88 2.69 -4.95
N VAL A 217 5.09 3.44 -4.18
CA VAL A 217 4.37 4.64 -4.63
C VAL A 217 5.35 5.70 -5.12
N VAL A 218 6.38 6.00 -4.32
CA VAL A 218 7.38 7.03 -4.65
C VAL A 218 8.22 6.61 -5.84
N GLN A 219 8.70 5.38 -5.89
CA GLN A 219 9.51 4.90 -7.01
C GLN A 219 8.72 4.89 -8.32
N LEU A 220 7.51 4.33 -8.30
CA LEU A 220 6.67 4.23 -9.50
C LEU A 220 6.23 5.60 -10.00
N THR A 221 5.85 6.52 -9.10
CA THR A 221 5.53 7.91 -9.45
C THR A 221 6.74 8.58 -10.13
N ARG A 222 7.94 8.46 -9.54
CA ARG A 222 9.17 9.04 -10.10
C ARG A 222 9.56 8.41 -11.44
N MET A 223 9.33 7.11 -11.63
CA MET A 223 9.55 6.44 -12.91
C MET A 223 8.69 7.05 -14.01
N GLN A 224 7.39 7.24 -13.75
CA GLN A 224 6.49 7.86 -14.73
C GLN A 224 6.86 9.32 -15.01
N GLU A 225 7.18 10.12 -14.00
CA GLU A 225 7.61 11.50 -14.17
C GLU A 225 8.88 11.60 -15.03
N ARG A 226 9.91 10.80 -14.73
CA ARG A 226 11.14 10.76 -15.52
C ARG A 226 10.87 10.35 -16.96
N LYS A 227 10.03 9.35 -17.18
CA LYS A 227 9.70 8.87 -18.53
C LYS A 227 8.97 9.94 -19.34
N VAL A 228 8.01 10.66 -18.75
CA VAL A 228 7.35 11.80 -19.38
C VAL A 228 8.35 12.92 -19.71
N LEU A 229 9.24 13.26 -18.78
CA LEU A 229 10.25 14.32 -18.98
C LEU A 229 11.32 13.94 -20.02
N SER A 230 11.65 12.65 -20.15
CA SER A 230 12.64 12.16 -21.12
C SER A 230 12.16 12.26 -22.57
N GLY A 231 10.86 12.47 -22.81
CA GLY A 231 10.29 12.51 -24.16
C GLY A 231 10.27 11.15 -24.86
N GLU A 232 10.57 10.05 -24.17
CA GLU A 232 10.50 8.67 -24.67
C GLU A 232 9.06 8.16 -24.91
N LEU A 233 8.15 9.08 -25.21
CA LEU A 233 6.74 8.82 -25.48
C LEU A 233 6.53 8.50 -26.96
N PRO A 234 5.63 7.57 -27.31
CA PRO A 234 5.12 7.47 -28.67
C PRO A 234 4.49 8.80 -29.12
N ALA A 235 4.88 9.34 -30.27
CA ALA A 235 4.15 10.46 -30.89
C ALA A 235 2.81 9.96 -31.45
N PRO A 236 1.65 10.67 -31.34
CA PRO A 236 1.34 11.90 -30.60
C PRO A 236 0.45 11.60 -29.38
N ALA A 237 1.03 11.60 -28.17
CA ALA A 237 0.27 11.59 -26.91
C ALA A 237 0.17 12.97 -26.23
N LEU A 238 0.71 14.01 -26.88
CA LEU A 238 0.60 15.40 -26.45
C LEU A 238 -0.54 16.06 -27.23
N GLY A 239 -1.76 15.90 -26.71
CA GLY A 239 -2.93 16.70 -27.05
C GLY A 239 -3.21 17.71 -25.95
#